data_AF-A0A6I7PXP0-F1
#
_entry.id   AF-A0A6I7PXP0-F1
#
_cell.length_a   1.000
_cell.length_b   1.000
_cell.length_c   1.000
_cell.angle_alpha   90.00
_cell.angle_beta   90.00
_cell.angle_gamma   90.00
#
_symmetry.space_group_name_H-M   'P 1'
#
loop_
_entity.id
_entity.type
_entity.pdbx_description
1 polymer ?
#
loop_
_entity_poly.entity_id
_entity_poly.type
_entity_poly.pdbx_seq_one_letter_code
_entity_poly.pdbx_strand_id
1 'polypeptide(L)' 'MDLFLKLLAAAALTLMLFYLWPAFKRWQEHGPKAESGDWQAVLLPLAAVVGLVVVLVLMVR' A
#
# COMPACT_ATOMS: atom_id res chain seq x y z
N MET A 1 -13.31 13.48 -17.89
CA MET A 1 -12.32 12.60 -18.55
C MET A 1 -13.00 11.88 -19.70
N ASP A 2 -12.57 12.16 -20.91
CA ASP A 2 -13.10 11.56 -22.14
C ASP A 2 -12.95 10.04 -22.16
N LEU A 3 -13.86 9.34 -22.86
CA LEU A 3 -13.87 7.88 -22.95
C LEU A 3 -12.53 7.33 -23.46
N PHE A 4 -11.92 8.01 -24.43
CA PHE A 4 -10.60 7.69 -24.95
C PHE A 4 -9.52 7.68 -23.86
N LEU A 5 -9.49 8.72 -23.01
CA LEU A 5 -8.54 8.82 -21.91
C LEU A 5 -8.77 7.73 -20.85
N LYS A 6 -10.03 7.36 -20.59
CA LYS A 6 -10.36 6.24 -19.68
C LYS A 6 -9.84 4.92 -20.23
N LEU A 7 -10.00 4.66 -21.53
CA LEU A 7 -9.52 3.45 -22.19
C LEU A 7 -8.00 3.39 -22.22
N LEU A 8 -7.32 4.50 -22.52
CA LEU A 8 -5.86 4.57 -22.46
C LEU A 8 -5.34 4.33 -21.04
N ALA A 9 -5.94 4.96 -20.03
CA ALA A 9 -5.57 4.75 -18.63
C ALA A 9 -5.77 3.28 -18.21
N ALA A 10 -6.89 2.67 -18.59
CA ALA A 10 -7.15 1.25 -18.31
C ALA A 10 -6.12 0.33 -18.99
N ALA A 11 -5.78 0.59 -20.24
CA ALA A 11 -4.75 -0.17 -20.96
C ALA A 11 -3.36 -0.02 -20.30
N ALA A 12 -2.98 1.21 -19.94
CA ALA A 12 -1.72 1.50 -19.27
C ALA A 12 -1.63 0.81 -17.89
N LEU A 13 -2.68 0.87 -17.08
CA LEU A 13 -2.74 0.18 -15.79
C LEU A 13 -2.68 -1.33 -15.95
N THR A 14 -3.36 -1.89 -16.95
CA THR A 14 -3.34 -3.33 -17.23
C THR A 14 -1.93 -3.79 -17.62
N LEU A 15 -1.27 -3.05 -18.53
CA LEU A 15 0.11 -3.35 -18.92
C LEU A 15 1.08 -3.21 -17.75
N MET A 16 0.90 -2.20 -16.89
CA MET A 16 1.69 -2.02 -15.68
C MET A 16 1.56 -3.23 -14.74
N LEU A 17 0.34 -3.71 -14.50
CA LEU A 17 0.12 -4.91 -13.67
C LEU A 17 0.76 -6.14 -14.30
N PHE A 18 0.63 -6.33 -15.61
CA PHE A 18 1.28 -7.43 -16.33
C PHE A 18 2.82 -7.36 -16.21
N TYR A 19 3.39 -6.17 -16.33
CA TYR A 19 4.83 -5.93 -16.18
C TYR A 19 5.33 -6.19 -14.74
N LEU A 20 4.54 -5.81 -13.73
CA LEU A 20 4.88 -6.01 -12.32
C LEU A 20 4.64 -7.45 -11.83
N TRP A 21 3.80 -8.21 -12.53
CA TRP A 21 3.43 -9.59 -12.20
C TRP A 21 4.61 -10.52 -11.86
N PRO A 22 5.72 -10.58 -12.64
CA PRO A 22 6.85 -11.44 -12.28
C PRO A 22 7.53 -11.02 -10.97
N ALA A 23 7.64 -9.72 -10.69
CA ALA A 23 8.22 -9.23 -9.44
C ALA A 23 7.32 -9.59 -8.25
N PHE A 24 6.01 -9.41 -8.42
CA PHE A 24 5.00 -9.83 -7.44
C PHE A 24 5.09 -11.33 -7.13
N LYS A 25 5.13 -12.19 -8.16
CA LYS A 25 5.30 -13.64 -7.97
C LYS A 25 6.58 -13.98 -7.22
N ARG A 26 7.70 -13.36 -7.59
CA ARG A 26 8.98 -13.56 -6.90
C ARG A 26 8.88 -13.20 -5.42
N TRP A 27 8.24 -12.08 -5.09
CA TRP A 27 8.02 -11.68 -3.69
C TRP A 27 7.05 -12.58 -2.94
N GLN A 28 6.03 -13.13 -3.59
CA GLN A 28 5.15 -14.10 -2.94
C GLN A 28 5.85 -15.41 -2.62
N GLU A 29 6.68 -15.91 -3.53
CA GLU A 29 7.36 -17.20 -3.38
C GLU A 29 8.62 -17.12 -2.50
N HIS A 30 9.36 -16.01 -2.56
CA HIS A 30 10.69 -15.85 -1.94
C HIS A 30 10.77 -14.69 -0.95
N GLY A 31 9.69 -13.94 -0.74
CA GLY A 31 9.68 -12.81 0.19
C GLY A 31 9.86 -13.26 1.64
N PRO A 32 10.47 -12.41 2.50
CA PRO A 32 10.55 -12.68 3.93
C PRO A 32 9.14 -12.82 4.50
N LYS A 33 8.87 -13.93 5.17
CA LYS A 33 7.60 -14.13 5.87
C LYS A 33 7.64 -13.34 7.17
N ALA A 34 6.52 -12.75 7.53
CA ALA A 34 6.40 -12.07 8.81
C ALA A 34 6.69 -13.04 9.96
N GLU A 35 7.67 -12.72 10.78
CA GLU A 35 7.99 -13.44 12.00
C GLU A 35 7.15 -12.90 13.16
N SER A 36 7.13 -13.61 14.29
CA SER A 36 6.34 -13.21 15.47
C SER A 36 6.70 -11.80 15.99
N GLY A 37 7.95 -11.38 15.83
CA GLY A 37 8.44 -10.04 16.19
C GLY A 37 7.98 -8.91 15.25
N ASP A 38 7.67 -9.21 13.99
CA ASP A 38 7.29 -8.19 13.01
C ASP A 38 5.94 -7.55 13.34
N TRP A 39 5.04 -8.31 13.96
CA TRP A 39 3.75 -7.80 14.44
C TRP A 39 3.90 -6.75 15.55
N GLN A 40 4.91 -6.90 16.41
CA GLN A 40 5.23 -5.90 17.42
C GLN A 40 5.89 -4.67 16.79
N ALA A 41 6.73 -4.86 15.78
CA ALA A 41 7.33 -3.75 15.03
C ALA A 41 6.27 -2.87 14.33
N VAL A 42 5.18 -3.47 13.82
CA VAL A 42 4.05 -2.76 13.20
C VAL A 42 3.25 -1.91 14.20
N LEU A 43 3.29 -2.24 15.49
CA LEU A 43 2.53 -1.51 16.50
C LEU A 43 2.99 -0.06 16.64
N LEU A 44 4.30 0.20 16.56
CA LEU A 44 4.86 1.55 16.70
C LEU A 44 4.37 2.53 15.60
N PRO A 45 4.49 2.23 14.29
CA PRO A 45 4.00 3.13 13.25
C PRO A 45 2.47 3.27 13.28
N LEU A 46 1.71 2.21 13.59
CA LEU A 46 0.26 2.31 13.73
C LEU A 46 -0.13 3.22 14.89
N ALA A 47 0.50 3.04 16.06
CA ALA A 47 0.26 3.90 17.22
C ALA A 47 0.64 5.36 16.92
N ALA A 48 1.71 5.60 16.16
CA ALA A 48 2.09 6.95 15.75
C ALA A 48 1.02 7.60 14.85
N VAL A 49 0.44 6.87 13.89
CA VAL A 49 -0.65 7.39 13.04
C VAL A 49 -1.90 7.69 13.86
N VAL A 50 -2.30 6.76 14.74
CA VAL A 50 -3.45 6.97 15.64
C VAL A 50 -3.21 8.17 16.55
N GLY A 51 -2.03 8.28 17.15
CA GLY A 51 -1.64 9.41 17.99
C GLY A 51 -1.68 10.74 17.24
N LEU A 52 -1.17 10.78 16.00
CA LEU A 52 -1.26 11.97 15.15
C LEU A 52 -2.71 12.39 14.91
N VAL A 53 -3.60 11.45 14.55
CA VAL A 53 -5.02 11.75 14.34
C VAL A 53 -5.67 12.29 15.63
N VAL A 54 -5.36 11.70 16.78
CA VAL A 54 -5.86 12.19 18.08
C VAL A 54 -5.40 13.62 18.34
N VAL A 55 -4.11 13.93 18.14
CA VAL A 55 -3.58 15.30 18.29
C VAL A 55 -4.32 16.27 17.39
N LEU A 56 -4.49 15.93 16.11
CA LEU A 56 -5.20 16.78 15.15
C LEU A 56 -6.64 17.06 15.61
N VAL A 57 -7.35 16.03 16.10
CA VAL A 57 -8.70 16.16 16.64
C VAL A 57 -8.74 17.08 17.86
N LEU A 58 -7.75 17.00 18.76
CA LEU A 58 -7.66 17.88 19.94
C LEU A 58 -7.36 19.33 19.56
N MET A 59 -6.66 19.59 18.46
CA MET A 59 -6.34 20.95 18.01
C MET A 59 -7.52 21.70 17.37
N VAL A 60 -8.54 20.98 16.90
CA VAL A 60 -9.70 21.56 16.20
C VAL A 60 -11.02 21.46 16.98
N ARG A 61 -10.97 20.94 18.22
CA ARG A 61 -12.08 20.91 19.16
C ARG A 61 -12.01 22.13 20.08
#